data_AF-A0A0L6JSL8-F1
#
_entry.id   AF-A0A0L6JSL8-F1
#
_cell.length_a   1.000
_cell.length_b   1.000
_cell.length_c   1.000
_cell.angle_alpha   90.00
_cell.angle_beta   90.00
_cell.angle_gamma   90.00
#
_symmetry.space_group_name_H-M   'P 1'
#
loop_
_entity.id
_entity.type
_entity.pdbx_description
1 polymer ?
#
loop_
_entity_poly.entity_id
_entity_poly.type
_entity_poly.pdbx_seq_one_letter_code
_entity_poly.pdbx_strand_id
1 'polypeptide(L)'
;MENKMENKIVGTITEEEKNHIERLYERKCGLSELLYSITDNNLLNSELKNTIYQKLVDDMGKTQNLYDKWWNDIQDKYQWESVEGGSYRIDFLSNNVLLICNYTCS
;
A
#
# COMPACT_ATOMS: atom_id res chain seq x y z
N MET A 1 -17.26 -10.62 -21.28
CA MET A 1 -16.40 -9.45 -21.53
C MET A 1 -15.16 -9.62 -20.68
N GLU A 2 -13.99 -9.77 -21.28
CA GLU A 2 -12.71 -9.93 -20.56
C GLU A 2 -12.09 -8.56 -20.33
N ASN A 3 -11.83 -8.19 -19.07
CA ASN A 3 -11.01 -7.02 -18.73
C ASN A 3 -9.57 -7.32 -19.13
N LYS A 4 -9.01 -6.56 -20.07
CA LYS A 4 -7.59 -6.64 -20.41
C LYS A 4 -6.85 -5.56 -19.62
N MET A 5 -6.10 -5.98 -18.61
CA MET A 5 -5.17 -5.09 -17.89
C MET A 5 -3.92 -4.90 -18.74
N GLU A 6 -3.63 -3.65 -19.12
CA GLU A 6 -2.36 -3.29 -19.73
C GLU A 6 -1.46 -2.63 -18.68
N ASN A 7 -0.24 -3.15 -18.57
CA ASN A 7 0.79 -2.63 -17.67
C ASN A 7 1.88 -1.98 -18.52
N LYS A 8 2.18 -0.72 -18.26
CA LYS A 8 3.25 0.02 -18.94
C LYS A 8 4.32 0.41 -17.92
N ILE A 9 5.59 0.14 -18.21
CA ILE A 9 6.69 0.67 -17.40
C ILE A 9 6.77 2.18 -17.67
N VAL A 10 6.59 2.98 -16.62
CA VAL A 10 6.61 4.45 -16.67
C VAL A 10 7.82 5.05 -15.97
N GLY A 11 8.58 4.23 -15.23
CA GLY A 11 9.82 4.66 -14.60
C GLY A 11 10.48 3.58 -13.77
N THR A 12 11.47 3.99 -12.99
CA THR A 12 12.17 3.15 -12.02
C THR A 12 12.46 3.97 -10.77
N ILE A 13 12.51 3.31 -9.61
CA ILE A 13 12.89 3.91 -8.34
C ILE A 13 14.22 3.32 -7.85
N THR A 14 14.87 4.03 -6.93
CA THR A 14 16.06 3.53 -6.26
C THR A 14 15.72 2.40 -5.28
N GLU A 15 16.73 1.60 -4.92
CA GLU A 15 16.61 0.58 -3.86
C GLU A 15 16.17 1.19 -2.53
N GLU A 16 16.66 2.37 -2.17
CA GLU A 16 16.29 3.03 -0.90
C GLU A 16 14.81 3.40 -0.88
N GLU A 17 14.30 3.96 -1.97
CA GLU A 17 12.89 4.32 -2.12
C GLU A 17 12.00 3.08 -2.07
N LYS A 18 12.38 2.02 -2.79
CA LYS A 18 11.69 0.72 -2.73
C LYS A 18 11.65 0.17 -1.31
N ASN A 19 12.80 0.11 -0.64
CA ASN A 19 12.90 -0.42 0.72
C ASN A 19 12.05 0.39 1.71
N HIS A 20 11.88 1.70 1.47
CA HIS A 20 11.01 2.54 2.30
C HIS A 20 9.53 2.14 2.13
N ILE A 21 9.03 2.06 0.89
CA ILE A 21 7.61 1.71 0.67
C ILE A 21 7.30 0.26 1.04
N GLU A 22 8.27 -0.64 0.86
CA GLU A 22 8.16 -2.04 1.28
C GLU A 22 7.96 -2.15 2.79
N ARG A 23 8.77 -1.44 3.60
CA ARG A 23 8.60 -1.41 5.07
C ARG A 23 7.24 -0.88 5.50
N LEU A 24 6.71 0.13 4.81
CA LEU A 24 5.38 0.67 5.10
C LEU A 24 4.29 -0.35 4.75
N TYR A 25 4.43 -1.05 3.63
CA TYR A 25 3.52 -2.11 3.21
C TYR A 25 3.53 -3.29 4.18
N GLU A 26 4.71 -3.80 4.54
CA GLU A 26 4.88 -4.88 5.52
C GLU A 26 4.26 -4.52 6.87
N ARG A 27 4.47 -3.28 7.33
CA ARG A 27 3.86 -2.79 8.57
C ARG A 27 2.33 -2.75 8.48
N LYS A 28 1.77 -2.29 7.36
CA LYS A 28 0.32 -2.28 7.12
C LYS A 28 -0.26 -3.71 7.13
N CYS A 29 0.41 -4.66 6.49
CA CYS A 29 0.05 -6.07 6.52
C CYS A 29 0.10 -6.62 7.95
N GLY A 30 1.21 -6.40 8.66
CA GLY A 30 1.39 -6.88 10.05
C GLY A 30 0.36 -6.32 11.02
N LEU A 31 -0.01 -5.04 10.90
CA LEU A 31 -1.07 -4.44 11.71
C LEU A 31 -2.45 -5.03 11.41
N SER A 32 -2.73 -5.34 10.15
CA SER A 32 -4.00 -5.96 9.74
C SER A 32 -4.14 -7.39 10.30
N GLU A 33 -3.07 -8.19 10.20
CA GLU A 33 -3.02 -9.54 10.77
C GLU A 33 -3.11 -9.53 12.30
N LEU A 34 -2.48 -8.56 12.95
CA LEU A 34 -2.55 -8.40 14.40
C LEU A 34 -3.96 -7.99 14.86
N LEU A 35 -4.62 -7.09 14.13
CA LEU A 35 -6.00 -6.71 14.41
C LEU A 35 -6.94 -7.92 14.34
N TYR A 36 -6.79 -8.75 13.30
CA TYR A 36 -7.55 -10.00 13.15
C TYR A 36 -7.30 -10.95 14.33
N SER A 37 -6.02 -11.17 14.67
CA SER A 37 -5.60 -12.05 15.76
C SER A 37 -6.15 -11.64 17.13
N ILE A 38 -6.33 -10.35 17.40
CA ILE A 38 -6.82 -9.84 18.69
C ILE A 38 -8.33 -9.93 18.80
N THR A 39 -9.04 -9.70 17.70
CA THR A 39 -10.50 -9.75 17.65
C THR A 39 -10.99 -11.13 18.08
N ASP A 40 -10.33 -12.18 17.57
CA ASP A 40 -10.69 -13.58 17.82
C ASP A 40 -10.05 -14.19 19.10
N ASN A 41 -9.28 -13.41 19.86
CA ASN A 41 -8.56 -13.94 21.02
C ASN A 41 -9.43 -13.98 22.30
N ASN A 42 -9.84 -15.17 22.74
CA ASN A 42 -10.68 -15.36 23.92
C ASN A 42 -9.94 -15.21 25.27
N LEU A 43 -8.61 -15.09 25.27
CA LEU A 43 -7.79 -14.93 26.47
C LEU A 43 -7.66 -13.46 26.90
N LEU A 44 -7.99 -12.51 26.02
CA LEU A 44 -7.96 -11.09 26.32
C LEU A 44 -9.31 -10.64 26.88
N ASN A 45 -9.29 -9.93 28.01
CA ASN A 45 -10.48 -9.26 28.54
C ASN A 45 -10.87 -8.06 27.67
N SER A 46 -12.13 -7.62 27.78
CA SER A 46 -12.70 -6.57 26.92
C SER A 46 -12.00 -5.21 27.04
N GLU A 47 -11.52 -4.84 28.23
CA GLU A 47 -10.82 -3.56 28.43
C GLU A 47 -9.45 -3.54 27.75
N LEU A 48 -8.70 -4.64 27.86
CA LEU A 48 -7.42 -4.81 27.18
C LEU A 48 -7.61 -4.89 25.66
N LYS A 49 -8.64 -5.59 25.18
CA LYS A 49 -9.01 -5.60 23.75
C LYS A 49 -9.27 -4.20 23.24
N ASN A 50 -10.09 -3.41 23.92
CA ASN A 50 -10.39 -2.03 23.51
C ASN A 50 -9.15 -1.13 23.49
N THR A 51 -8.30 -1.24 24.52
CA THR A 51 -7.05 -0.45 24.60
C THR A 51 -6.10 -0.79 23.45
N ILE A 52 -5.94 -2.08 23.13
CA ILE A 52 -5.07 -2.50 22.02
C ILE A 52 -5.69 -2.12 20.68
N TYR A 53 -7.01 -2.31 20.51
CA TYR A 53 -7.74 -1.93 19.31
C TYR A 53 -7.54 -0.45 18.98
N GLN A 54 -7.71 0.45 19.96
CA GLN A 54 -7.50 1.89 19.73
C GLN A 54 -6.08 2.19 19.25
N LYS A 55 -5.07 1.62 19.91
CA LYS A 55 -3.67 1.80 19.52
C LYS A 55 -3.38 1.27 18.11
N LEU A 56 -3.97 0.13 17.74
CA LEU A 56 -3.82 -0.44 16.41
C LEU A 56 -4.46 0.44 15.35
N VAL A 57 -5.69 0.90 15.57
CA VAL A 57 -6.39 1.80 14.64
C VAL A 57 -5.59 3.09 14.44
N ASP A 58 -5.07 3.68 15.52
CA ASP A 58 -4.22 4.89 15.43
C ASP A 58 -2.95 4.64 14.61
N ASP A 59 -2.30 3.49 14.83
CA ASP A 59 -1.05 3.11 14.14
C ASP A 59 -1.28 2.74 12.67
N MET A 60 -2.41 2.09 12.37
CA MET A 60 -2.87 1.82 11.00
C MET A 60 -3.11 3.14 10.26
N GLY A 61 -3.79 4.11 10.89
CA GLY A 61 -4.01 5.44 10.31
C GLY A 61 -2.70 6.18 10.02
N LYS A 62 -1.76 6.16 10.96
CA LYS A 62 -0.42 6.76 10.77
C LYS A 62 0.36 6.08 9.63
N THR A 63 0.35 4.75 9.60
CA THR A 63 1.05 3.96 8.57
C THR A 63 0.46 4.23 7.18
N GLN A 64 -0.88 4.28 7.07
CA GLN A 64 -1.57 4.59 5.82
C GLN A 64 -1.22 6.00 5.32
N ASN A 65 -1.21 7.00 6.20
CA ASN A 65 -0.83 8.37 5.84
C ASN A 65 0.62 8.47 5.32
N LEU A 66 1.56 7.72 5.93
CA LEU A 66 2.94 7.67 5.46
C LEU A 66 3.05 6.96 4.11
N TYR A 67 2.30 5.88 3.91
CA TYR A 67 2.25 5.14 2.65
C TYR A 67 1.73 6.01 1.51
N ASP A 68 0.63 6.73 1.73
CA ASP A 68 0.04 7.63 0.72
C ASP A 68 0.95 8.83 0.44
N LYS A 69 1.56 9.38 1.48
CA LYS A 69 2.55 10.46 1.33
C LYS A 69 3.73 10.02 0.47
N TRP A 70 4.27 8.83 0.71
CA TRP A 70 5.40 8.32 -0.08
C TRP A 70 5.06 8.24 -1.57
N TRP A 71 3.85 7.76 -1.92
CA TRP A 71 3.41 7.70 -3.32
C TRP A 71 3.28 9.09 -3.95
N ASN A 72 2.70 10.05 -3.22
CA ASN A 72 2.59 11.43 -3.69
C ASN A 72 3.98 12.05 -3.91
N ASP A 73 4.87 11.93 -2.94
CA ASP A 73 6.23 12.51 -3.00
C ASP A 73 7.02 11.91 -4.18
N ILE A 74 6.91 10.61 -4.42
CA ILE A 74 7.62 9.91 -5.49
C ILE A 74 7.02 10.22 -6.87
N GLN A 75 5.69 10.27 -6.98
CA GLN A 75 5.03 10.70 -8.21
C GLN A 75 5.42 12.14 -8.55
N ASP A 76 5.45 13.02 -7.57
CA ASP A 76 5.83 14.43 -7.76
C ASP A 76 7.31 14.57 -8.12
N LYS A 77 8.19 13.73 -7.56
CA LYS A 77 9.63 13.72 -7.88
C LYS A 77 9.90 13.31 -9.32
N TYR A 78 9.28 12.23 -9.80
CA TYR A 78 9.60 11.63 -11.09
C TYR A 78 8.67 12.04 -12.23
N GLN A 79 7.51 12.63 -11.92
CA GLN A 79 6.53 13.12 -12.90
C GLN A 79 6.16 12.04 -13.93
N TRP A 80 5.88 10.83 -13.45
CA TRP A 80 5.51 9.70 -14.32
C TRP A 80 4.22 9.98 -15.09
N GLU A 81 4.11 9.33 -16.24
CA GLU A 81 2.86 9.30 -17.01
C GLU A 81 1.71 8.75 -16.16
N SER A 82 0.57 9.44 -16.19
CA SER A 82 -0.66 9.07 -15.51
C SER A 82 -1.81 8.99 -16.49
N VAL A 83 -2.83 8.18 -16.16
CA VAL A 83 -4.10 8.14 -16.87
C VAL A 83 -5.24 8.24 -15.85
N GLU A 84 -6.37 8.79 -16.27
CA GLU A 84 -7.58 8.83 -15.44
C GLU A 84 -8.01 7.40 -15.05
N GLY A 85 -8.23 7.18 -13.75
CA GLY A 85 -8.54 5.85 -13.20
C GLY A 85 -7.37 4.85 -13.20
N GLY A 86 -6.17 5.29 -13.59
CA GLY A 86 -4.95 4.49 -13.52
C GLY A 86 -4.43 4.36 -12.09
N SER A 87 -3.62 3.33 -11.85
CA SER A 87 -2.90 3.14 -10.59
C SER A 87 -1.46 2.73 -10.86
N TYR A 88 -0.58 2.97 -9.89
CA TYR A 88 0.81 2.54 -9.98
C TYR A 88 1.06 1.26 -9.19
N ARG A 89 2.01 0.48 -9.68
CA ARG A 89 2.59 -0.66 -8.97
C ARG A 89 4.10 -0.63 -9.12
N ILE A 90 4.81 -0.99 -8.07
CA ILE A 90 6.24 -1.26 -8.14
C ILE A 90 6.44 -2.75 -8.34
N ASP A 91 7.25 -3.12 -9.32
CA ASP A 91 7.86 -4.44 -9.39
C ASP A 91 9.10 -4.45 -8.49
N PHE A 92 8.99 -5.09 -7.32
CA PHE A 92 10.06 -5.13 -6.31
C PHE A 92 11.31 -5.88 -6.77
N LEU A 93 11.23 -6.72 -7.81
CA LEU A 93 12.40 -7.44 -8.36
C LEU A 93 13.25 -6.54 -9.26
N SER A 94 12.60 -5.65 -10.01
CA SER A 94 13.27 -4.82 -11.03
C SER A 94 13.29 -3.33 -10.69
N ASN A 95 12.64 -2.92 -9.61
CA ASN A 95 12.37 -1.54 -9.21
C ASN A 95 11.60 -0.73 -10.26
N ASN A 96 11.00 -1.38 -11.24
CA ASN A 96 10.22 -0.71 -12.26
C ASN A 96 8.88 -0.26 -11.68
N VAL A 97 8.45 0.94 -12.07
CA VAL A 97 7.11 1.43 -11.79
C VAL A 97 6.24 1.19 -13.01
N LEU A 98 5.14 0.49 -12.78
CA LEU A 98 4.14 0.09 -13.75
C LEU A 98 2.90 0.97 -13.57
N LEU A 99 2.46 1.62 -14.63
CA LEU A 99 1.12 2.18 -14.73
C LEU A 99 0.16 1.06 -15.15
N ILE A 100 -0.87 0.85 -14.34
CA ILE A 100 -1.93 -0.14 -14.54
C ILE A 100 -3.19 0.62 -14.96
N CYS A 101 -3.67 0.32 -16.17
CA CYS A 101 -4.87 0.92 -16.74
C CYS A 101 -5.94 -0.16 -16.96
N ASN A 102 -7.16 0.08 -16.49
CA ASN A 102 -8.31 -0.74 -16.84
C ASN A 102 -8.97 -0.15 -18.08
N TYR A 103 -8.76 -0.77 -19.25
CA TYR A 103 -9.58 -0.46 -20.42
C TYR A 103 -10.79 -1.40 -20.44
N THR A 104 -11.99 -0.83 -20.50
CA THR A 104 -13.13 -1.56 -21.04
C THR A 104 -13.02 -1.45 -22.56
N CYS A 105 -12.70 -2.55 -23.25
CA CYS A 105 -12.88 -2.58 -24.70
C CYS A 105 -14.39 -2.55 -24.98
N SER A 106 -14.85 -1.44 -25.55
CA SER A 106 -16.18 -1.28 -26.14
C SER A 106 -16.38 -2.21 -27.34
#